data_AF-A0A7L4TFX5-F1
#
_entry.id   AF-A0A7L4TFX5-F1
#
_cell.length_a   1.000
_cell.length_b   1.000
_cell.length_c   1.000
_cell.angle_alpha   90.00
_cell.angle_beta   90.00
_cell.angle_gamma   90.00
#
_symmetry.space_group_name_H-M   'P 1'
#
loop_
_entity.id
_entity.type
_entity.pdbx_description
1 polymer ?
#
loop_
_entity_poly.entity_id
_entity_poly.type
_entity_poly.pdbx_seq_one_letter_code
_entity_poly.pdbx_strand_id
1 'polypeptide(L)'
;MKKEDFDNKKFKMDFGIPSQVLQPYNYQRYKRVNQNLTEDAYRHLRGNGSEWKILCGLSVSTHWGNEILKETWYLKCGNLYKDSDFFKFRYFPEKYLDLEW
;
A
#
# COMPACT_ATOMS: atom_id res chain seq x y z
N MET A 1 25.76 6.30 -13.84
CA MET A 1 25.34 6.80 -12.52
C MET A 1 24.54 5.70 -11.85
N LYS A 2 25.07 5.03 -10.83
CA LYS A 2 24.29 4.03 -10.07
C LYS A 2 23.23 4.82 -9.30
N LYS A 3 21.94 4.53 -9.52
CA LYS A 3 20.90 5.00 -8.59
C LYS A 3 21.24 4.35 -7.26
N GLU A 4 21.54 5.16 -6.25
CA GLU A 4 21.60 4.63 -4.89
C GLU A 4 20.17 4.27 -4.52
N ASP A 5 19.95 2.97 -4.29
CA ASP A 5 18.68 2.47 -3.82
C ASP A 5 18.41 3.07 -2.43
N PHE A 6 17.21 3.61 -2.25
CA PHE A 6 16.82 4.28 -1.02
C PHE A 6 16.75 3.27 0.15
N ASP A 7 17.70 3.35 1.07
CA ASP A 7 17.74 2.50 2.27
C ASP A 7 16.75 3.00 3.33
N ASN A 8 15.54 2.45 3.28
CA ASN A 8 14.44 2.76 4.19
C ASN A 8 14.76 2.41 5.66
N LYS A 9 15.63 1.42 5.90
CA LYS A 9 16.04 1.05 7.26
C LYS A 9 16.97 2.12 7.84
N LYS A 10 17.93 2.59 7.04
CA LYS A 10 18.84 3.69 7.41
C LYS A 10 18.08 5.00 7.59
N PHE A 11 17.18 5.36 6.67
CA PHE A 11 16.34 6.55 6.80
C PHE A 11 15.52 6.55 8.11
N LYS A 12 14.91 5.42 8.49
CA LYS A 12 14.18 5.33 9.76
C LYS A 12 15.09 5.51 10.97
N MET A 13 16.28 4.92 10.93
CA MET A 13 17.26 5.02 12.00
C MET A 13 17.80 6.44 12.17
N ASP A 14 18.18 7.11 11.07
CA ASP A 14 18.75 8.46 11.07
C ASP A 14 17.78 9.52 11.65
N PHE A 15 16.47 9.26 11.57
CA PHE A 15 15.41 10.17 12.04
C PHE A 15 14.69 9.68 13.31
N GLY A 16 15.16 8.61 13.95
CA GLY A 16 14.58 8.09 15.19
C GLY A 16 13.15 7.55 15.05
N ILE A 17 12.79 7.12 13.83
CA ILE A 17 11.46 6.65 13.49
C ILE A 17 11.33 5.16 13.90
N PRO A 18 10.37 4.78 14.76
CA PRO A 18 10.17 3.38 15.14
C PRO A 18 10.00 2.48 13.89
N SER A 19 10.52 1.26 13.94
CA SER A 19 10.45 0.30 12.81
C SER A 19 9.02 0.05 12.30
N GLN A 20 8.06 0.12 13.22
CA GLN A 20 6.61 0.02 13.04
C GLN A 20 5.99 1.20 12.27
N VAL A 21 6.71 2.30 12.08
CA VAL A 21 6.19 3.45 11.36
C VAL A 21 6.09 3.12 9.88
N LEU A 22 4.87 3.32 9.37
CA LEU A 22 4.49 3.38 7.97
C LEU A 22 5.63 3.90 7.09
N GLN A 23 5.96 3.18 6.01
CA GLN A 23 6.91 3.64 5.00
C GLN A 23 6.62 5.09 4.61
N PRO A 24 7.63 5.91 4.24
CA PRO A 24 7.42 7.29 3.82
C PRO A 24 6.26 7.41 2.83
N TYR A 25 5.48 8.49 2.93
CA TYR A 25 4.38 8.77 2.01
C TYR A 25 4.89 8.63 0.56
N ASN A 26 4.33 7.69 -0.20
CA ASN A 26 4.76 7.42 -1.58
C ASN A 26 3.59 7.06 -2.48
N TYR A 27 2.68 8.02 -2.65
CA TYR A 27 1.49 7.89 -3.49
C TYR A 27 1.81 7.40 -4.90
N GLN A 28 2.87 7.93 -5.54
CA GLN A 28 3.23 7.59 -6.92
C GLN A 28 3.57 6.10 -7.09
N ARG A 29 4.22 5.48 -6.10
CA ARG A 29 4.50 4.04 -6.13
C ARG A 29 3.22 3.21 -6.09
N TYR A 30 2.29 3.54 -5.21
CA TYR A 30 1.00 2.84 -5.10
C TYR A 30 0.10 3.09 -6.31
N LYS A 31 0.16 4.29 -6.90
CA LYS A 31 -0.54 4.64 -8.13
C LYS A 31 -0.07 3.82 -9.34
N ARG A 32 1.21 3.44 -9.39
CA ARG A 32 1.73 2.54 -10.43
C ARG A 32 1.18 1.12 -10.30
N VAL A 33 0.98 0.65 -9.06
CA VAL A 33 0.36 -0.67 -8.81
C VAL A 33 -1.12 -0.63 -9.14
N ASN A 34 -1.85 0.38 -8.65
CA ASN A 34 -3.27 0.57 -8.90
C ASN A 34 -3.52 1.95 -9.53
N GLN A 35 -3.72 1.95 -10.85
CA GLN A 35 -3.90 3.17 -11.63
C GLN A 35 -5.19 3.94 -11.28
N ASN A 36 -6.15 3.32 -10.60
CA ASN A 36 -7.37 3.98 -10.15
C ASN A 36 -7.22 4.68 -8.79
N LEU A 37 -6.08 4.51 -8.11
CA LEU A 37 -5.84 5.11 -6.80
C LEU A 37 -5.86 6.63 -6.88
N THR A 38 -6.65 7.29 -6.03
CA THR A 38 -6.58 8.74 -5.85
C THR A 38 -5.74 9.09 -4.63
N GLU A 39 -5.28 10.33 -4.54
CA GLU A 39 -4.48 10.77 -3.41
C GLU A 39 -5.27 10.74 -2.09
N ASP A 40 -6.55 11.11 -2.14
CA ASP A 40 -7.46 11.04 -1.00
C ASP A 40 -7.70 9.59 -0.55
N ALA A 41 -7.90 8.68 -1.50
CA ALA A 41 -8.01 7.25 -1.21
C ALA A 41 -6.77 6.71 -0.53
N TYR A 42 -5.59 7.09 -1.04
CA TYR A 42 -4.31 6.70 -0.46
C TYR A 42 -4.16 7.22 0.97
N ARG A 43 -4.45 8.52 1.22
CA ARG A 43 -4.41 9.12 2.55
C ARG A 43 -5.38 8.44 3.51
N HIS A 44 -6.61 8.16 3.06
CA HIS A 44 -7.61 7.46 3.86
C HIS A 44 -7.16 6.04 4.24
N LEU A 45 -6.70 5.25 3.28
CA LEU A 45 -6.25 3.87 3.50
C LEU A 45 -4.99 3.79 4.36
N ARG A 46 -4.09 4.75 4.20
CA ARG A 46 -2.91 4.87 5.06
C ARG A 46 -3.28 5.25 6.49
N GLY A 47 -4.19 6.21 6.65
CA GLY A 47 -4.66 6.66 7.98
C GLY A 47 -5.36 5.56 8.79
N ASN A 48 -5.86 4.50 8.13
CA ASN A 48 -6.53 3.38 8.78
C ASN A 48 -5.78 2.04 8.61
N GLY A 49 -4.52 2.05 8.17
CA GLY A 49 -3.68 0.84 8.05
C GLY A 49 -4.20 -0.19 7.02
N SER A 50 -4.97 0.24 6.03
CA SER A 50 -5.55 -0.62 4.99
C SER A 50 -4.92 -0.46 3.60
N GLU A 51 -3.67 0.01 3.50
CA GLU A 51 -2.98 0.18 2.20
C GLU A 51 -2.85 -1.12 1.40
N TRP A 52 -2.82 -2.28 2.07
CA TRP A 52 -2.84 -3.59 1.42
C TRP A 52 -4.01 -3.77 0.45
N LYS A 53 -5.15 -3.08 0.67
CA LYS A 53 -6.31 -3.12 -0.24
C LYS A 53 -5.97 -2.60 -1.63
N ILE A 54 -5.04 -1.64 -1.72
CA ILE A 54 -4.54 -1.10 -2.99
C ILE A 54 -3.83 -2.19 -3.78
N LEU A 55 -2.97 -2.96 -3.10
CA LEU A 55 -2.16 -4.03 -3.69
C LEU A 55 -2.99 -5.25 -4.09
N CYS A 56 -4.05 -5.55 -3.34
CA CYS A 56 -5.01 -6.60 -3.67
C CYS A 56 -6.09 -6.16 -4.68
N GLY A 57 -6.09 -4.90 -5.11
CA GLY A 57 -7.09 -4.37 -6.04
C GLY A 57 -8.52 -4.33 -5.51
N LEU A 58 -8.71 -4.24 -4.19
CA LEU A 58 -10.04 -4.27 -3.58
C LEU A 58 -10.73 -2.91 -3.66
N SER A 59 -12.05 -2.92 -3.90
CA SER A 59 -12.85 -1.71 -3.78
C SER A 59 -12.92 -1.24 -2.32
N VAL A 60 -13.01 0.08 -2.17
CA VAL A 60 -13.14 0.74 -0.86
C VAL A 60 -14.23 1.77 -0.97
N SER A 61 -15.22 1.68 -0.10
CA SER A 61 -16.30 2.64 0.03
C SER A 61 -16.36 3.22 1.44
N THR A 62 -16.90 4.44 1.54
CA THR A 62 -17.29 5.04 2.82
C THR A 62 -18.56 4.39 3.36
N HIS A 63 -18.84 4.60 4.65
CA HIS A 63 -20.08 4.15 5.29
C HIS A 63 -21.35 4.71 4.62
N TRP A 64 -21.23 5.87 3.95
CA TRP A 64 -22.31 6.53 3.21
C TRP A 64 -22.43 6.06 1.76
N GLY A 65 -21.71 5.00 1.37
CA GLY A 65 -21.81 4.38 0.05
C GLY A 65 -20.92 5.00 -1.04
N ASN A 66 -20.23 6.12 -0.77
CA ASN A 66 -19.34 6.73 -1.75
C ASN A 66 -18.10 5.85 -1.98
N GLU A 67 -17.88 5.41 -3.22
CA GLU A 67 -16.70 4.65 -3.64
C GLU A 67 -15.45 5.55 -3.67
N ILE A 68 -14.44 5.17 -2.90
CA ILE A 68 -13.16 5.89 -2.75
C ILE A 68 -12.09 5.28 -3.66
N LEU A 69 -12.07 3.96 -3.77
CA LEU A 69 -11.13 3.21 -4.61
C LEU A 69 -11.92 2.21 -5.45
N LYS A 70 -11.73 2.28 -6.77
CA LYS A 70 -12.29 1.31 -7.70
C LYS A 70 -11.53 -0.01 -7.66
N GLU A 71 -12.26 -1.09 -7.84
CA GLU A 71 -11.70 -2.42 -7.97
C GLU A 71 -10.80 -2.55 -9.22
N THR A 72 -9.71 -3.29 -9.07
CA THR A 72 -8.72 -3.51 -10.13
C THR A 72 -8.58 -5.01 -10.39
N TRP A 73 -9.27 -5.49 -11.43
CA TRP A 73 -9.45 -6.91 -11.69
C TRP A 73 -8.14 -7.70 -11.83
N TYR A 74 -7.12 -7.11 -12.47
CA TYR A 74 -5.82 -7.78 -12.71
C TYR A 74 -5.02 -7.99 -11.41
N LEU A 75 -5.20 -7.14 -10.41
CA LEU A 75 -4.61 -7.31 -9.07
C LEU A 75 -5.40 -8.30 -8.21
N LYS A 76 -6.71 -8.38 -8.46
CA LYS A 76 -7.63 -9.18 -7.67
C LYS A 76 -7.51 -10.69 -7.97
N CYS A 77 -7.01 -11.07 -9.15
CA CYS A 77 -6.93 -12.48 -9.61
C CYS A 77 -8.22 -13.28 -9.26
N GLY A 78 -9.39 -12.65 -9.41
CA GLY A 78 -10.67 -13.24 -8.96
C GLY A 78 -10.81 -13.33 -7.43
N ASN A 79 -10.94 -14.55 -6.89
CA ASN A 79 -11.00 -14.77 -5.44
C ASN A 79 -9.63 -15.06 -4.82
N LEU A 80 -8.57 -15.16 -5.65
CA LEU A 80 -7.23 -15.56 -5.24
C LEU A 80 -6.46 -14.45 -4.52
N TYR A 81 -6.95 -13.21 -4.48
CA TYR A 81 -6.30 -12.16 -3.68
C TYR A 81 -6.15 -12.56 -2.21
N LYS A 82 -7.06 -13.41 -1.68
CA LYS A 82 -6.95 -13.94 -0.31
C LYS A 82 -5.73 -14.85 -0.10
N ASP A 83 -5.23 -15.42 -1.20
CA ASP A 83 -4.05 -16.27 -1.22
C ASP A 83 -2.76 -15.46 -1.46
N SER A 84 -2.88 -14.17 -1.82
CA SER A 84 -1.74 -13.28 -1.96
C SER A 84 -1.06 -13.03 -0.62
N ASP A 85 0.27 -12.89 -0.66
CA ASP A 85 1.05 -12.58 0.54
C ASP A 85 0.66 -11.22 1.14
N PHE A 86 0.24 -10.26 0.31
CA PHE A 86 -0.32 -8.98 0.75
C PHE A 86 -1.54 -9.15 1.66
N PHE A 87 -2.46 -10.05 1.29
CA PHE A 87 -3.64 -10.32 2.11
C PHE A 87 -3.30 -11.13 3.37
N LYS A 88 -2.42 -12.14 3.25
CA LYS A 88 -1.97 -12.97 4.37
C LYS A 88 -1.30 -12.13 5.46
N PHE A 89 -0.44 -11.18 5.05
CA PHE A 89 0.29 -10.31 5.95
C PHE A 89 -0.33 -8.93 6.12
N ARG A 90 -1.63 -8.75 5.82
CA ARG A 90 -2.30 -7.45 5.83
C ARG A 90 -2.22 -6.66 7.15
N TYR A 91 -2.02 -7.36 8.27
CA TYR A 91 -1.84 -6.76 9.61
C TYR A 91 -0.37 -6.49 9.97
N PHE A 92 0.57 -6.81 9.08
CA PHE A 92 2.00 -6.63 9.23
C PHE A 92 2.52 -5.79 8.06
N PRO A 93 2.31 -4.46 8.07
CA PRO A 93 2.70 -3.58 6.96
C PRO A 93 4.16 -3.72 6.54
N GLU A 94 5.06 -4.02 7.46
CA GLU A 94 6.46 -4.32 7.20
C GLU A 94 6.69 -5.49 6.20
N LYS A 95 5.69 -6.37 5.99
CA LYS A 95 5.76 -7.51 5.07
C LYS A 95 5.34 -7.21 3.64
N TYR A 96 4.64 -6.10 3.40
CA TYR A 96 4.13 -5.77 2.05
C TYR A 96 4.42 -4.35 1.61
N LEU A 97 4.75 -3.45 2.54
CA LEU A 97 5.12 -2.09 2.18
C LEU A 97 6.53 -2.05 1.54
N ASP A 98 7.36 -3.07 1.77
CA ASP A 98 8.66 -3.22 1.12
C ASP A 98 8.53 -3.93 -0.24
N LEU A 99 7.92 -3.24 -1.20
CA LEU A 99 7.86 -3.72 -2.58
C LEU A 99 9.29 -3.64 -3.17
N GLU A 100 10.15 -4.62 -2.92
CA GLU A 100 11.44 -4.74 -3.62
C GLU A 100 11.15 -4.78 -5.14
N TRP A 101 11.75 -3.86 -5.88
CA TRP A 101 11.75 -3.80 -7.35
C TRP A 101 13.19 -3.74 -7.81
#